data_AF-A0A6P1PWC2-F1
#
_entry.id   AF-A0A6P1PWC2-F1
#
_cell.length_a   1.000
_cell.length_b   1.000
_cell.length_c   1.000
_cell.angle_alpha   90.00
_cell.angle_beta   90.00
_cell.angle_gamma   90.00
#
_symmetry.space_group_name_H-M   'P 1'
#
loop_
_entity.id
_entity.type
_entity.pdbx_description
1 polymer ?
#
loop_
_entity_poly.entity_id
_entity_poly.type
_entity_poly.pdbx_seq_one_letter_code
_entity_poly.pdbx_strand_id
1 'polypeptide(L)' 'MKYSSKFVPLLLFIGLAASAQAETVAVSLSQEQDGGAQGRACIYVYQGKAEFRNVKAGEACQPEILLETH' A
#
# COMPACT_ATOMS: atom_id res chain seq x y z
N MET A 1 9.41 -31.11 -49.82
CA MET A 1 8.67 -30.11 -49.00
C MET A 1 9.36 -29.99 -47.65
N LYS A 2 9.56 -28.78 -47.10
CA LYS A 2 10.42 -28.58 -45.93
C LYS A 2 9.87 -27.44 -45.05
N TYR A 3 8.85 -27.75 -44.24
CA TYR A 3 8.25 -26.80 -43.29
C TYR A 3 9.08 -26.73 -42.01
N SER A 4 10.11 -25.86 -42.02
CA SER A 4 10.82 -25.48 -40.79
C SER A 4 9.96 -24.52 -39.97
N SER A 5 9.10 -25.07 -39.12
CA SER A 5 8.32 -24.26 -38.16
C SER A 5 9.24 -23.57 -37.16
N LYS A 6 9.40 -22.25 -37.30
CA LYS A 6 10.09 -21.37 -36.34
C LYS A 6 9.08 -20.43 -35.68
N PHE A 7 8.19 -20.98 -34.85
CA PHE A 7 7.15 -20.21 -34.15
C PHE A 7 6.97 -20.63 -32.68
N VAL A 8 8.07 -20.73 -31.93
CA VAL A 8 8.06 -20.79 -30.45
C VAL A 8 9.20 -19.92 -29.93
N PRO A 9 8.93 -18.66 -29.54
CA PRO A 9 9.26 -18.27 -28.17
C PRO A 9 8.30 -17.26 -27.51
N LEU A 10 7.13 -16.96 -28.10
CA LEU A 10 6.27 -15.87 -27.59
C LEU A 10 5.52 -16.21 -26.29
N LEU A 11 5.17 -17.49 -26.07
CA LEU A 11 4.36 -17.91 -24.91
C LEU A 11 5.11 -17.87 -23.56
N LEU A 12 6.46 -17.77 -23.55
CA LEU A 12 7.23 -17.81 -22.31
C LEU A 12 7.17 -16.48 -21.52
N PHE A 13 6.90 -15.35 -22.18
CA PHE A 13 6.92 -14.02 -21.55
C PHE A 13 5.66 -13.67 -20.76
N ILE A 14 4.55 -14.37 -20.97
CA ILE A 14 3.26 -14.04 -20.32
C ILE A 14 3.22 -14.49 -18.84
N GLY A 15 4.04 -15.50 -18.48
CA GLY A 15 3.99 -16.12 -17.15
C GLY A 15 4.58 -15.31 -15.99
N LEU A 16 5.44 -14.32 -16.25
CA LEU A 16 6.14 -13.57 -15.18
C LEU A 16 5.40 -12.33 -14.67
N ALA A 17 4.32 -11.88 -15.32
CA ALA A 17 3.62 -10.64 -14.97
C ALA A 17 2.61 -10.77 -13.81
N ALA A 18 2.35 -11.99 -13.33
CA ALA A 18 1.16 -12.29 -12.51
C ALA A 18 1.40 -12.32 -10.98
N SER A 19 2.54 -11.85 -10.48
CA SER A 19 2.92 -12.00 -9.05
C SER A 19 3.25 -10.69 -8.32
N ALA A 20 2.78 -9.54 -8.81
CA ALA A 20 2.75 -8.30 -8.03
C ALA A 20 1.54 -8.33 -7.06
N GLN A 21 1.68 -9.06 -5.95
CA GLN A 21 0.73 -8.96 -4.84
C GLN A 21 1.05 -7.71 -4.02
N ALA A 22 0.03 -6.93 -3.70
CA ALA A 22 0.19 -5.77 -2.82
C ALA A 22 0.54 -6.25 -1.40
N GLU A 23 1.69 -5.86 -0.89
CA GLU A 23 2.13 -6.25 0.46
C GLU A 23 1.47 -5.31 1.48
N THR A 24 0.71 -5.88 2.42
CA THR A 24 0.09 -5.13 3.51
C THR A 24 1.05 -4.99 4.68
N VAL A 25 1.41 -3.76 5.03
CA VAL A 25 2.32 -3.45 6.14
C VAL A 25 1.58 -2.79 7.29
N ALA A 26 1.87 -3.26 8.50
CA ALA A 26 1.44 -2.63 9.75
C ALA A 26 2.33 -1.41 10.06
N VAL A 27 1.71 -0.25 10.23
CA VAL A 27 2.39 1.03 10.50
C VAL A 27 1.84 1.66 11.76
N SER A 28 2.70 1.80 12.76
CA SER A 28 2.35 2.43 14.03
C SER A 28 2.14 3.94 13.89
N LEU A 29 1.24 4.47 14.72
CA LEU A 29 0.99 5.90 14.86
C LEU A 29 2.29 6.65 15.20
N SER A 30 2.63 7.65 14.38
CA SER A 30 3.87 8.41 14.54
C SER A 30 3.65 9.70 15.32
N GLN A 31 2.57 10.43 15.04
CA GLN A 31 2.18 11.65 15.76
C GLN A 31 0.65 11.81 15.79
N GLU A 32 0.15 12.40 16.87
CA GLU A 32 -1.19 12.96 16.96
C GLU A 32 -1.11 14.49 16.97
N GLN A 33 -2.01 15.15 16.25
CA GLN A 33 -2.23 16.59 16.35
C GLN A 33 -3.66 16.85 16.84
N ASP A 34 -3.78 17.50 18.00
CA ASP A 34 -5.07 17.88 18.56
C ASP A 34 -5.64 19.13 17.86
N GLY A 35 -6.82 18.97 17.26
CA GLY A 35 -7.63 20.04 16.68
C GLY A 35 -8.78 20.49 17.58
N GLY A 36 -8.84 20.00 18.83
CA GLY A 36 -9.86 20.34 19.81
C GLY A 36 -11.26 19.93 19.34
N ALA A 37 -12.17 20.90 19.23
CA ALA A 37 -13.54 20.66 18.78
C ALA A 37 -13.64 20.09 17.35
N GLN A 38 -12.60 20.28 16.52
CA GLN A 38 -12.57 19.77 15.14
C GLN A 38 -12.12 18.30 15.05
N GLY A 39 -11.77 17.67 16.18
CA GLY A 39 -11.21 16.32 16.21
C GLY A 39 -9.68 16.32 16.20
N ARG A 40 -9.08 15.23 15.71
CA ARG A 40 -7.61 15.07 15.67
C ARG A 40 -7.14 14.55 14.32
N ALA A 41 -5.91 14.90 13.98
CA ALA A 41 -5.19 14.31 12.85
C ALA A 41 -4.17 13.27 13.37
N CYS A 42 -4.29 12.05 12.85
CA CYS A 42 -3.43 10.92 13.14
C CYS A 42 -2.44 10.74 11.98
N ILE A 43 -1.14 10.79 12.27
CA ILE A 43 -0.07 10.81 11.27
C ILE A 43 0.73 9.51 11.38
N TYR A 44 0.84 8.78 10.28
CA TYR A 44 1.55 7.50 10.18
C TYR A 44 2.64 7.63 9.13
N VAL A 45 3.91 7.50 9.52
CA VAL A 45 5.06 7.69 8.64
C VAL A 45 5.71 6.35 8.31
N TYR A 46 5.78 6.02 7.02
CA TYR A 46 6.38 4.79 6.52
C TYR A 46 7.17 5.04 5.22
N GLN A 47 8.42 4.56 5.17
CA GLN A 47 9.32 4.72 4.02
C GLN A 47 9.36 6.14 3.41
N GLY A 48 9.37 7.18 4.25
CA GLY A 48 9.42 8.59 3.81
C GLY A 48 8.10 9.15 3.26
N LYS A 49 7.01 8.36 3.28
CA LYS A 49 5.64 8.80 3.02
C LYS A 49 4.91 9.01 4.35
N ALA A 50 3.92 9.90 4.36
CA ALA A 50 3.05 10.13 5.50
C ALA A 50 1.58 9.92 5.09
N GLU A 51 0.89 9.03 5.80
CA GLU A 51 -0.55 8.83 5.72
C GLU A 51 -1.24 9.64 6.83
N PHE A 52 -2.34 10.31 6.49
CA PHE A 52 -3.08 11.17 7.40
C PHE A 52 -4.52 10.67 7.55
N ARG A 53 -4.96 10.41 8.79
CA ARG A 53 -6.35 10.05 9.09
C ARG A 53 -6.94 11.01 10.12
N ASN A 54 -8.10 11.58 9.81
CA ASN A 54 -8.81 12.43 10.76
C ASN A 54 -9.81 11.60 11.57
N VAL A 55 -9.86 11.83 12.88
CA VAL A 55 -10.85 11.24 13.81
C VAL A 55 -11.65 12.36 14.46
N LYS A 56 -12.89 12.08 14.89
CA LYS A 56 -13.76 13.12 15.48
C LYS A 56 -13.30 13.54 16.87
N ALA A 57 -13.85 14.65 17.38
CA ALA A 57 -13.65 15.05 18.77
C ALA A 57 -14.06 13.91 19.71
N GLY A 58 -13.17 13.56 20.65
CA GLY A 58 -13.35 12.44 21.58
C GLY A 58 -12.89 11.07 21.05
N GLU A 59 -12.75 10.86 19.75
CA GLU A 59 -12.24 9.60 19.18
C GLU A 59 -10.70 9.55 19.28
N ALA A 60 -10.13 8.41 19.68
CA ALA A 60 -8.67 8.22 19.74
C ALA A 60 -8.11 7.87 18.36
N CYS A 61 -6.85 8.24 18.09
CA CYS A 61 -6.13 7.69 16.95
C CYS A 61 -5.92 6.18 17.14
N GLN A 62 -5.95 5.42 16.04
CA GLN A 62 -5.57 4.01 16.11
C GLN A 62 -4.06 3.93 16.33
N PRO A 63 -3.56 3.06 17.23
CA PRO A 63 -2.13 2.95 17.50
C PRO A 63 -1.35 2.37 16.30
N GLU A 64 -2.05 1.73 15.36
CA GLU A 64 -1.52 1.07 14.18
C GLU A 64 -2.57 1.07 13.07
N ILE A 65 -2.12 1.12 11.81
CA ILE A 65 -2.96 0.92 10.62
C ILE A 65 -2.27 -0.05 9.66
N LEU A 66 -3.06 -0.73 8.84
CA LEU A 66 -2.56 -1.45 7.67
C LEU A 66 -2.52 -0.50 6.47
N LEU A 67 -1.38 -0.48 5.76
CA LEU A 67 -1.19 0.18 4.47
C LEU A 67 -0.92 -0.87 3.39
N GLU A 68 -1.53 -0.70 2.21
CA GLU A 68 -1.14 -1.46 1.02
C GLU A 68 0.08 -0.81 0.37
N THR A 69 1.05 -1.64 -0.01
CA THR A 69 2.27 -1.21 -0.72
C THR A 69 2.36 -1.90 -2.09
N HIS A 70 2.91 -1.16 -3.05
CA HIS A 70 3.05 -1.52 -4.46
C HIS A 70 4.47 -1.18 -4.95
#